data_AF-A0A845X748-F1
#
_entry.id   AF-A0A845X748-F1
#
_cell.length_a   1.000
_cell.length_b   1.000
_cell.length_c   1.000
_cell.angle_alpha   90.00
_cell.angle_beta   90.00
_cell.angle_gamma   90.00
#
_symmetry.space_group_name_H-M   'P 1'
#
loop_
_entity.id
_entity.type
_entity.pdbx_description
1 polymer ?
#
loop_
_entity_poly.entity_id
_entity_poly.type
_entity_poly.pdbx_seq_one_letter_code
_entity_poly.pdbx_strand_id
1 'polypeptide(L)' 'MTDGLTETVFKLPAAAQNLTEPESIAIAQAIQAVPILTPSSPDPVQTPYVHQAGEKPPILLLSNPCSRR' A
#
# COMPACT_ATOMS: atom_id res chain seq x y z
N MET A 1 -3.09 -33.40 -17.39
CA MET A 1 -4.07 -32.30 -17.27
C MET A 1 -3.75 -31.58 -15.97
N THR A 2 -2.85 -30.60 -16.02
CA THR A 2 -2.41 -29.83 -14.86
C THR A 2 -3.30 -28.61 -14.75
N ASP A 3 -4.12 -28.58 -13.71
CA ASP A 3 -5.06 -27.49 -13.43
C ASP A 3 -4.28 -26.21 -13.12
N GLY A 4 -4.52 -25.18 -13.93
CA GLY A 4 -3.84 -23.90 -13.88
C GLY A 4 -4.45 -23.01 -12.81
N LEU A 5 -4.07 -23.24 -11.55
CA LEU A 5 -4.24 -22.21 -10.52
C LEU A 5 -3.06 -21.25 -10.66
N THR A 6 -3.30 -20.16 -11.39
CA THR A 6 -2.41 -19.00 -11.40
C THR A 6 -2.37 -18.46 -9.98
N GLU A 7 -1.34 -18.87 -9.22
CA GLU A 7 -0.89 -18.20 -8.01
C GLU A 7 -0.89 -16.71 -8.33
N THR A 8 -1.86 -15.98 -7.77
CA THR A 8 -1.97 -14.55 -7.97
C THR A 8 -0.88 -13.93 -7.13
N VAL A 9 0.36 -13.98 -7.64
CA VAL A 9 1.50 -13.29 -7.05
C VAL A 9 1.08 -11.84 -6.95
N PHE A 10 1.00 -11.32 -5.73
CA PHE A 10 0.81 -9.90 -5.47
C PHE A 10 2.03 -9.18 -6.06
N LYS A 11 1.93 -8.82 -7.35
CA LYS A 11 2.97 -8.09 -8.04
C LYS A 11 2.91 -6.67 -7.54
N LEU A 12 3.96 -6.27 -6.82
CA LEU A 12 4.18 -4.86 -6.54
C LEU A 12 4.18 -4.08 -7.86
N PRO A 13 3.65 -2.84 -7.86
CA PRO A 13 3.68 -2.00 -9.05
C PRO A 13 5.09 -1.93 -9.64
N ALA A 14 5.21 -1.86 -10.97
CA ALA A 14 6.53 -1.76 -11.62
C ALA A 14 7.38 -0.60 -11.06
N ALA A 15 6.74 0.49 -10.62
CA ALA A 15 7.41 1.61 -9.96
C ALA A 15 8.11 1.21 -8.65
N ALA A 16 7.59 0.24 -7.90
CA ALA A 16 8.22 -0.26 -6.68
C ALA A 16 9.54 -1.00 -6.96
N GLN A 17 9.73 -1.54 -8.17
CA GLN A 17 10.99 -2.18 -8.58
C GLN A 17 12.12 -1.18 -8.77
N ASN A 18 11.79 0.12 -8.94
CA ASN A 18 12.78 1.19 -9.09
C ASN A 18 13.18 1.84 -7.76
N LEU A 19 12.62 1.39 -6.63
CA LEU A 19 12.97 1.93 -5.32
C LEU A 19 14.33 1.38 -4.88
N THR A 20 15.27 2.28 -4.66
CA THR A 20 16.52 1.95 -3.98
C THR A 20 16.28 1.76 -2.48
N GLU A 21 17.25 1.15 -1.78
CA GLU A 21 17.18 1.00 -0.32
C GLU A 21 17.06 2.36 0.39
N PRO A 22 17.86 3.41 0.07
CA PRO A 22 17.71 4.71 0.70
C PRO A 22 16.34 5.35 0.45
N GLU A 23 15.78 5.22 -0.75
CA GLU A 23 14.44 5.73 -1.07
C GLU A 23 13.37 4.98 -0.28
N SER A 24 13.51 3.67 -0.12
CA SER A 24 12.59 2.84 0.69
C SER A 24 12.62 3.27 2.16
N ILE A 25 13.80 3.54 2.71
CA ILE A 25 13.97 4.04 4.07
C ILE A 25 13.34 5.44 4.21
N ALA A 26 13.61 6.34 3.26
CA ALA A 26 13.04 7.69 3.27
C ALA A 26 11.50 7.67 3.22
N ILE A 27 10.92 6.79 2.40
CA ILE A 27 9.46 6.58 2.35
C ILE A 27 8.96 6.08 3.70
N ALA A 28 9.61 5.06 4.29
CA ALA A 28 9.19 4.49 5.57
C ALA A 28 9.22 5.53 6.70
N GLN A 29 10.25 6.39 6.73
CA GLN A 29 10.36 7.48 7.71
C GLN A 29 9.33 8.60 7.51
N ALA A 30 8.79 8.75 6.30
CA ALA A 30 7.79 9.74 5.97
C ALA A 30 6.34 9.24 6.12
N ILE A 31 6.13 8.00 6.56
CA ILE A 31 4.80 7.44 6.81
C ILE A 31 4.12 8.25 7.92
N GLN A 32 2.94 8.75 7.59
CA GLN A 32 1.99 9.36 8.51
C GLN A 32 0.77 8.46 8.61
N ALA A 33 0.01 8.56 9.70
CA ALA A 33 -1.24 7.83 9.86
C ALA A 33 -2.39 8.80 10.11
N VAL A 34 -3.50 8.58 9.42
CA VAL A 34 -4.73 9.34 9.63
C VAL A 34 -5.89 8.40 9.95
N PRO A 35 -6.74 8.74 10.94
CA PRO A 35 -7.96 8.01 11.18
C PRO A 35 -8.96 8.30 10.06
N ILE A 36 -9.36 7.27 9.30
CA ILE A 36 -10.38 7.38 8.27
C ILE A 36 -11.64 6.66 8.73
N LEU A 37 -12.76 7.38 8.77
CA LEU A 37 -14.07 6.78 8.95
C LEU A 37 -14.51 6.14 7.63
N THR A 38 -14.97 4.90 7.70
CA THR A 38 -15.47 4.17 6.53
C THR A 38 -16.91 3.76 6.79
N PRO A 39 -17.79 3.71 5.76
CA PRO A 39 -19.18 3.27 5.95
C PRO A 39 -19.30 1.85 6.53
N SER A 40 -18.26 1.04 6.35
CA SER A 40 -18.22 -0.37 6.76
C SER A 40 -17.76 -0.61 8.20
N SER A 41 -17.27 0.41 8.90
CA SER A 41 -16.79 0.30 10.29
C SER A 41 -17.20 1.52 11.11
N PRO A 42 -17.82 1.33 12.30
CA PRO A 42 -18.10 2.44 13.20
C PRO A 42 -16.82 3.02 13.83
N ASP A 43 -15.77 2.21 13.96
CA ASP A 43 -14.48 2.66 14.48
C ASP A 43 -13.58 3.18 13.33
N PRO A 44 -12.91 4.34 13.51
CA PRO A 44 -11.96 4.86 12.53
C PRO A 44 -10.80 3.88 12.26
N VAL A 45 -10.49 3.65 10.99
CA VAL A 45 -9.34 2.83 10.58
C VAL A 45 -8.10 3.72 10.52
N GLN A 46 -7.09 3.41 11.33
CA GLN A 46 -5.78 4.07 11.25
C GLN A 46 -5.12 3.71 9.91
N THR A 47 -5.10 4.66 8.99
CA THR A 47 -4.66 4.45 7.60
C THR A 47 -3.31 5.12 7.39
N PRO A 48 -2.24 4.34 7.11
CA PRO A 48 -0.92 4.90 6.80
C PRO A 48 -0.89 5.48 5.38
N TYR A 49 -0.20 6.60 5.20
CA TYR A 49 0.04 7.21 3.89
C TYR A 49 1.40 7.93 3.89
N VAL A 50 1.93 8.19 2.70
CA VAL A 50 3.12 9.02 2.51
C VAL A 50 2.76 10.13 1.54
N HIS A 51 3.04 11.38 1.93
CA HIS A 51 2.93 12.52 1.02
C HIS A 51 4.31 12.80 0.42
N GLN A 52 4.50 12.44 -0.84
CA GLN A 52 5.71 12.76 -1.59
C GLN A 52 5.46 14.06 -2.37
N ALA A 53 6.21 15.12 -2.06
CA ALA A 53 6.10 16.37 -2.81
C ALA A 53 6.64 16.19 -4.23
N GLY A 54 5.86 16.55 -5.25
CA GLY A 54 6.29 16.53 -6.66
C GLY A 54 5.16 16.82 -7.66
N GLU A 55 5.52 17.07 -8.92
CA GLU A 55 4.56 17.30 -10.02
C GLU A 55 3.95 15.99 -10.59
N LYS A 56 4.24 14.85 -9.97
CA LYS A 56 3.76 13.54 -10.42
C LYS A 56 2.37 13.25 -9.84
N PRO A 57 1.48 12.58 -10.59
CA PRO A 57 0.19 12.15 -10.06
C PRO A 57 0.33 11.32 -8.78
N PRO A 58 -0.53 11.53 -7.77
CA PRO A 58 -0.46 10.79 -6.52
C PRO A 58 -0.69 9.29 -6.77
N ILE A 59 0.13 8.43 -6.15
CA ILE A 59 -0.05 6.98 -6.18
C ILE A 59 -0.78 6.56 -4.92
N LEU A 60 -1.99 6.01 -5.07
CA LEU A 60 -2.74 5.40 -3.97
C LEU A 60 -2.44 3.89 -3.91
N LEU A 61 -1.82 3.44 -2.82
CA LEU A 61 -1.61 2.02 -2.55
C LEU A 61 -2.58 1.57 -1.46
N LEU A 62 -3.54 0.72 -1.84
CA LEU A 62 -4.49 0.12 -0.90
C LEU A 62 -3.98 -1.26 -0.51
N SER A 63 -3.69 -1.47 0.77
CA SER A 63 -3.53 -2.81 1.32
C SER A 63 -4.89 -3.31 1.80
N ASN A 64 -5.27 -4.52 1.40
CA ASN A 64 -6.44 -5.17 2.00
C ASN A 64 -6.09 -5.54 3.45
N PRO A 65 -6.99 -5.31 4.42
CA PRO A 65 -6.79 -5.80 5.77
C PRO A 65 -6.64 -7.33 5.71
N CYS A 66 -5.54 -7.83 6.25
CA CYS A 66 -5.33 -9.27 6.36
C CYS A 66 -6.36 -9.81 7.36
N SER A 67 -7.33 -10.58 6.87
CA SER A 67 -8.32 -11.24 7.73
C SER A 67 -7.59 -12.27 8.59
N ARG A 68 -7.35 -11.97 9.87
CA ARG A 68 -7.01 -13.01 10.85
C ARG A 68 -8.22 -13.96 10.95
N ARG A 69 -8.07 -15.17 10.41
CA ARG A 69 -8.85 -16.32 10.88
C ARG A 69 -8.12 -16.96 12.05
#